data_AF-A0A9P6KYN0-F1
#
_entry.id   AF-A0A9P6KYN0-F1
#
_cell.length_a   1.000
_cell.length_b   1.000
_cell.length_c   1.000
_cell.angle_alpha   90.00
_cell.angle_beta   90.00
_cell.angle_gamma   90.00
#
_symmetry.space_group_name_H-M   'P 1'
#
loop_
_entity.id
_entity.type
_entity.pdbx_description
1 polymer ?
#
loop_
_entity_poly.entity_id
_entity_poly.type
_entity_poly.pdbx_seq_one_letter_code
_entity_poly.pdbx_strand_id
1 'polypeptide(L)'
;MTPNEALTPSCRNTVFQTQEKYGREFEKKNSGYSKLNINDTVLIKKGVRDSKMDNEFEVAGKIEKVLGSDAYEVRSRRIKLIRHASQLKRIGGGCWMSRILSLILQHETKMLEIRDLINYLKHLFQIKIYKQKFINKYVIF
;
A
#
# COMPACT_ATOMS: atom_id res chain seq x y z
N MET A 1 32.07 11.43 -25.78
CA MET A 1 31.67 10.55 -26.89
C MET A 1 30.47 11.16 -27.56
N THR A 2 30.55 11.41 -28.87
CA THR A 2 29.39 11.86 -29.65
C THR A 2 28.42 10.69 -29.86
N PRO A 3 27.13 10.93 -30.12
CA PRO A 3 26.08 9.90 -30.04
C PRO A 3 26.24 8.67 -30.97
N ASN A 4 27.17 8.70 -31.92
CA ASN A 4 27.26 7.72 -33.02
C ASN A 4 28.58 6.93 -33.10
N GLU A 5 29.57 7.19 -32.23
CA GLU A 5 30.86 6.46 -32.24
C GLU A 5 30.71 5.00 -31.76
N ALA A 6 29.69 4.71 -30.94
CA ALA A 6 29.45 3.40 -30.34
C ALA A 6 28.97 2.33 -31.35
N LEU A 7 28.54 2.72 -32.55
CA LEU A 7 28.04 1.81 -33.58
C LEU A 7 29.10 1.43 -34.63
N THR A 8 30.33 1.91 -34.48
CA THR A 8 31.41 1.55 -35.41
C THR A 8 31.88 0.11 -35.20
N PRO A 9 32.23 -0.65 -36.27
CA PRO A 9 32.66 -2.04 -36.16
C PRO A 9 33.89 -2.24 -35.26
N SER A 10 34.76 -1.23 -35.18
CA SER A 10 35.96 -1.21 -34.34
C SER A 10 35.63 -1.22 -32.84
N CYS A 11 34.55 -0.53 -32.44
CA CYS A 11 34.11 -0.43 -31.04
C CYS A 11 33.18 -1.57 -30.61
N ARG A 12 32.79 -2.46 -31.53
CA ARG A 12 31.79 -3.51 -31.33
C ARG A 12 32.17 -4.43 -30.16
N ASN A 13 33.41 -4.93 -30.14
CA ASN A 13 33.88 -5.84 -29.09
C ASN A 13 33.93 -5.17 -27.71
N THR A 14 34.33 -3.89 -27.67
CA THR A 14 34.36 -3.09 -26.45
C THR A 14 32.95 -2.89 -25.89
N VAL A 15 31.97 -2.59 -26.76
CA VAL A 15 30.55 -2.46 -26.37
C VAL A 15 30.00 -3.79 -25.83
N PHE A 16 30.27 -4.92 -26.47
CA PHE A 16 29.82 -6.24 -25.99
C PHE A 16 30.44 -6.63 -24.64
N GLN A 17 31.75 -6.41 -24.45
CA GLN A 17 32.41 -6.65 -23.16
C GLN A 17 31.87 -5.74 -22.06
N THR A 18 31.56 -4.49 -22.39
CA THR A 18 30.99 -3.53 -21.43
C THR A 18 29.53 -3.87 -21.12
N GLN A 19 28.76 -4.34 -22.11
CA GLN A 19 27.38 -4.79 -21.94
C GLN A 19 27.29 -5.99 -20.98
N GLU A 20 28.21 -6.96 -21.10
CA GLU A 20 28.25 -8.11 -20.20
C GLU A 20 28.60 -7.69 -18.75
N LYS A 21 29.54 -6.74 -18.60
CA LYS A 21 29.88 -6.13 -17.31
C LYS A 21 28.68 -5.40 -16.69
N TYR A 22 27.99 -4.56 -17.46
CA TYR A 22 26.78 -3.85 -17.01
C TYR A 22 25.61 -4.80 -16.72
N GLY A 23 25.45 -5.86 -17.51
CA GLY A 23 24.45 -6.91 -17.28
C GLY A 23 24.66 -7.61 -15.95
N ARG A 24 25.91 -7.99 -15.63
CA ARG A 24 26.27 -8.59 -14.32
C ARG A 24 26.06 -7.62 -13.16
N GLU A 25 26.27 -6.32 -13.35
CA GLU A 25 25.98 -5.29 -12.35
C GLU A 25 24.46 -5.13 -12.11
N PHE A 26 23.63 -5.31 -13.14
CA PHE A 26 22.18 -5.31 -13.03
C PHE A 26 21.62 -6.59 -12.41
N GLU A 27 22.13 -7.77 -12.81
CA GLU A 27 21.75 -9.06 -12.23
C GLU A 27 22.14 -9.16 -10.75
N LYS A 28 23.29 -8.61 -10.36
CA LYS A 28 23.67 -8.50 -8.93
C LYS A 28 22.84 -7.46 -8.17
N LYS A 29 22.27 -6.46 -8.86
CA LYS A 29 21.27 -5.52 -8.33
C LYS A 29 19.84 -6.07 -8.33
N ASN A 30 19.60 -7.30 -8.81
CA ASN A 30 18.36 -8.03 -8.51
C ASN A 30 18.30 -8.50 -7.04
N SER A 31 18.91 -7.74 -6.13
CA SER A 31 18.80 -7.91 -4.70
C SER A 31 17.46 -7.34 -4.23
N GLY A 32 16.43 -8.16 -4.38
CA GLY A 32 15.46 -8.41 -3.32
C GLY A 32 14.52 -7.26 -2.96
N TYR A 33 13.53 -6.99 -3.82
CA TYR A 33 12.24 -6.65 -3.22
C TYR A 33 11.78 -7.90 -2.47
N SER A 34 11.90 -7.86 -1.14
CA SER A 34 11.38 -8.92 -0.29
C SER A 34 9.93 -9.14 -0.67
N LYS A 35 9.60 -10.34 -1.18
CA LYS A 35 8.22 -10.70 -1.47
C LYS A 35 7.38 -10.41 -0.25
N LEU A 36 6.34 -9.61 -0.45
CA LEU A 36 5.45 -9.21 0.63
C LEU A 36 4.28 -10.19 0.66
N ASN A 37 3.88 -10.61 1.85
CA ASN A 37 2.79 -11.56 2.02
C ASN A 37 1.48 -10.84 2.34
N ILE A 38 0.37 -11.53 2.07
CA ILE A 38 -0.94 -11.09 2.55
C ILE A 38 -0.87 -10.92 4.07
N ASN A 39 -1.50 -9.85 4.56
CA ASN A 39 -1.48 -9.40 5.95
C ASN A 39 -0.18 -8.76 6.45
N ASP A 40 0.87 -8.64 5.64
CA ASP A 40 2.05 -7.88 6.05
C ASP A 40 1.72 -6.40 6.25
N THR A 41 2.27 -5.82 7.31
CA THR A 41 2.23 -4.38 7.56
C THR A 41 3.39 -3.71 6.82
N VAL A 42 3.06 -2.72 6.00
CA VAL A 42 3.99 -2.03 5.12
C VAL A 42 3.86 -0.51 5.27
N LEU A 43 4.94 0.22 5.03
CA LEU A 43 4.90 1.66 4.81
C LEU A 43 4.85 1.95 3.32
N ILE A 44 4.02 2.93 2.95
CA ILE A 44 3.77 3.35 1.58
C ILE A 44 4.57 4.62 1.31
N LYS A 45 5.26 4.63 0.17
CA LYS A 45 6.07 5.76 -0.29
C LYS A 45 5.19 6.95 -0.67
N LYS A 46 5.60 8.16 -0.27
CA LYS A 46 4.96 9.43 -0.71
C LYS A 46 5.28 9.65 -2.19
N GLY A 47 4.29 10.08 -2.98
CA GLY A 47 4.42 10.18 -4.44
C GLY A 47 5.47 11.21 -4.88
N VAL A 48 5.26 12.47 -4.50
CA VAL A 48 6.20 13.57 -4.74
C VAL A 48 6.79 13.98 -3.40
N ARG A 49 8.12 14.09 -3.33
CA ARG A 49 8.81 14.68 -2.19
C ARG A 49 8.75 16.18 -2.35
N ASP A 50 8.22 16.88 -1.36
CA ASP A 50 8.18 18.35 -1.37
C ASP A 50 9.54 18.90 -0.93
N SER A 51 10.27 18.15 -0.11
CA SER A 51 11.63 18.49 0.33
C SER A 51 12.59 17.29 0.34
N LYS A 52 13.91 17.55 0.32
CA LYS A 52 14.93 16.51 0.51
C LYS A 52 14.88 15.87 1.92
N MET A 53 14.27 16.55 2.89
CA MET A 53 14.12 16.09 4.27
C MET A 53 12.83 15.30 4.51
N ASP A 54 11.93 15.22 3.53
CA ASP A 54 10.69 14.47 3.67
C ASP A 54 10.98 12.97 3.82
N ASN A 55 10.39 12.37 4.87
CA ASN A 55 10.40 10.93 5.04
C ASN A 55 9.82 10.26 3.79
N GLU A 56 10.60 9.38 3.17
CA GLU A 56 10.21 8.72 1.92
C GLU A 56 8.96 7.86 2.08
N PHE A 57 8.76 7.33 3.28
CA PHE A 57 7.68 6.42 3.64
C PHE A 57 7.01 6.94 4.91
N GLU A 58 5.72 7.25 4.80
CA GLU A 58 5.00 7.96 5.87
C GLU A 58 3.72 7.22 6.28
N VAL A 59 3.04 6.63 5.30
CA VAL A 59 1.71 6.06 5.52
C VAL A 59 1.81 4.56 5.73
N ALA A 60 1.41 4.09 6.91
CA ALA A 60 1.28 2.67 7.18
C ALA A 60 0.03 2.09 6.49
N GLY A 61 0.14 0.85 6.05
CA GLY A 61 -0.92 0.08 5.43
C GLY A 61 -0.72 -1.42 5.60
N LYS A 62 -1.74 -2.18 5.24
CA LYS A 62 -1.74 -3.65 5.33
C LYS A 62 -2.04 -4.23 3.96
N ILE A 63 -1.30 -5.26 3.56
CA ILE A 63 -1.55 -5.94 2.29
C ILE A 63 -2.81 -6.79 2.43
N GLU A 64 -3.82 -6.51 1.60
CA GLU A 64 -5.03 -7.32 1.51
C GLU A 64 -4.91 -8.39 0.43
N LYS A 65 -4.31 -8.06 -0.73
CA LYS A 65 -4.16 -8.99 -1.85
C LYS A 65 -2.85 -8.79 -2.61
N VAL A 66 -2.38 -9.87 -3.23
CA VAL A 66 -1.27 -9.87 -4.18
C VAL A 66 -1.89 -10.00 -5.58
N LEU A 67 -1.63 -9.03 -6.46
CA LEU A 67 -2.21 -8.96 -7.80
C LEU A 67 -1.26 -9.51 -8.88
N GLY A 68 0.04 -9.53 -8.62
CA GLY A 68 1.07 -10.02 -9.55
C GLY A 68 2.41 -10.21 -8.84
N SER A 69 3.51 -10.30 -9.61
CA SER A 69 4.86 -10.44 -9.05
C SER A 69 5.22 -9.26 -8.13
N ASP A 70 4.87 -8.05 -8.57
CA ASP A 70 5.32 -6.82 -7.93
C ASP A 70 4.17 -5.84 -7.65
N ALA A 71 2.91 -6.26 -7.84
CA ALA A 71 1.73 -5.42 -7.62
C ALA A 71 0.89 -5.94 -6.45
N TYR A 72 0.55 -5.04 -5.52
CA TYR A 72 -0.14 -5.35 -4.27
C TYR A 72 -1.32 -4.41 -4.04
N GLU A 73 -2.41 -4.95 -3.53
CA GLU A 73 -3.53 -4.18 -2.98
C GLU A 73 -3.27 -3.93 -1.50
N VAL A 74 -3.09 -2.67 -1.14
CA VAL A 74 -2.77 -2.23 0.23
C VAL A 74 -3.93 -1.41 0.76
N ARG A 75 -4.42 -1.79 1.94
CA ARG A 75 -5.38 -0.99 2.69
C ARG A 75 -4.65 -0.04 3.62
N SER A 76 -4.87 1.25 3.42
CA SER A 76 -4.44 2.30 4.33
C SER A 76 -5.66 3.04 4.85
N ARG A 77 -5.89 2.99 6.16
CA ARG A 77 -7.07 3.58 6.82
C ARG A 77 -8.37 3.12 6.13
N ARG A 78 -8.99 4.01 5.33
CA ARG A 78 -10.25 3.78 4.59
C ARG A 78 -10.09 3.58 3.08
N ILE A 79 -8.87 3.70 2.56
CA ILE A 79 -8.61 3.72 1.13
C ILE A 79 -7.87 2.44 0.75
N LYS A 80 -8.35 1.80 -0.32
CA LYS A 80 -7.62 0.72 -1.01
C LYS A 80 -6.73 1.34 -2.06
N LEU A 81 -5.45 0.99 -2.03
CA LEU A 81 -4.44 1.52 -2.94
C LEU A 81 -3.76 0.35 -3.64
N ILE A 82 -3.61 0.43 -4.95
CA ILE A 82 -2.79 -0.50 -5.72
C ILE A 82 -1.39 0.11 -5.81
N ARG A 83 -0.38 -0.64 -5.36
CA ARG A 83 1.01 -0.16 -5.28
C ARG A 83 1.99 -1.21 -5.79
N HIS A 84 3.06 -0.72 -6.40
CA HIS A 84 4.19 -1.54 -6.82
C HIS A 84 5.10 -1.86 -5.63
N ALA A 85 5.81 -2.99 -5.63
CA ALA A 85 6.71 -3.45 -4.57
C ALA A 85 7.73 -2.37 -4.16
N SER A 86 8.28 -1.63 -5.14
CA SER A 86 9.23 -0.53 -4.92
C SER A 86 8.68 0.67 -4.15
N GLN A 87 7.35 0.79 -4.06
CA GLN A 87 6.66 1.83 -3.29
C GLN A 87 6.30 1.38 -1.88
N LEU A 88 6.63 0.13 -1.53
CA LEU A 88 6.28 -0.48 -0.25
C LEU A 88 7.55 -0.86 0.51
N LYS A 89 7.56 -0.58 1.80
CA LYS A 89 8.63 -0.99 2.71
C LYS A 89 8.04 -1.85 3.82
N ARG A 90 8.47 -3.11 3.92
CA ARG A 90 8.04 -4.00 5.01
C ARG A 90 8.45 -3.41 6.35
N ILE A 91 7.52 -3.35 7.29
CA ILE A 91 7.85 -2.97 8.67
C ILE A 91 8.40 -4.22 9.36
N GLY A 92 9.72 -4.31 9.50
CA GLY A 92 10.36 -5.42 10.21
C GLY A 92 9.99 -5.42 11.70
N GLY A 93 9.53 -6.57 12.21
CA GLY A 93 9.04 -6.76 13.57
C GLY A 93 10.07 -6.61 14.71
N GLY A 94 11.30 -6.18 14.40
CA GLY A 94 12.36 -5.97 15.39
C GLY A 94 12.38 -4.57 16.03
N CYS A 95 11.66 -3.59 15.47
CA CYS A 95 11.66 -2.23 16.01
C CYS A 95 10.41 -2.00 16.87
N TRP A 96 10.55 -1.50 18.10
CA TRP A 96 9.41 -1.19 18.98
C TRP A 96 8.35 -0.31 18.30
N MET A 97 8.78 0.58 17.40
CA MET A 97 7.93 1.43 16.57
C MET A 97 7.00 0.63 15.64
N SER A 98 7.43 -0.54 15.15
CA SER A 98 6.60 -1.43 14.33
C SER A 98 5.40 -1.98 15.08
N ARG A 99 5.63 -2.33 16.36
CA ARG A 99 4.62 -2.88 17.26
C ARG A 99 3.58 -1.82 17.60
N ILE A 100 4.03 -0.60 17.89
CA ILE A 100 3.16 0.55 18.13
C ILE A 100 2.32 0.87 16.89
N LEU A 101 2.93 0.95 15.70
CA LEU A 101 2.20 1.20 14.46
C LEU A 101 1.18 0.10 14.14
N SER A 102 1.53 -1.16 14.36
CA SER A 102 0.60 -2.29 14.23
C SER A 102 -0.58 -2.18 15.20
N LEU A 103 -0.34 -1.81 16.45
CA LEU A 103 -1.38 -1.60 17.45
C LEU A 103 -2.29 -0.42 17.10
N ILE A 104 -1.72 0.69 16.62
CA ILE A 104 -2.48 1.86 16.17
C ILE A 104 -3.38 1.46 14.99
N LEU A 105 -2.85 0.77 13.97
CA LEU A 105 -3.64 0.28 12.84
C LEU A 105 -4.76 -0.68 13.28
N GLN A 106 -4.47 -1.58 14.23
CA GLN A 106 -5.47 -2.50 14.78
C GLN A 106 -6.54 -1.78 15.59
N HIS A 107 -6.18 -0.71 16.30
CA HIS A 107 -7.12 0.12 17.05
C HIS A 107 -7.99 0.98 16.11
N GLU A 108 -7.41 1.57 15.07
CA GLU A 108 -8.13 2.35 14.06
C GLU A 108 -9.16 1.48 13.32
N THR A 109 -8.80 0.26 12.95
CA THR A 109 -9.72 -0.70 12.29
C THR A 109 -10.87 -1.10 13.20
N LYS A 110 -10.62 -1.40 14.48
CA LYS A 110 -11.69 -1.68 15.46
C LYS A 110 -12.61 -0.48 15.70
N MET A 111 -12.07 0.73 15.80
CA MET A 111 -12.88 1.94 15.96
C MET A 111 -13.77 2.22 14.74
N LEU A 112 -13.30 1.84 13.55
CA LEU A 112 -14.07 1.88 12.32
C LEU A 112 -15.26 0.91 12.36
N GLU A 113 -15.04 -0.35 12.74
CA GLU A 113 -16.11 -1.35 12.88
C GLU A 113 -17.18 -0.91 13.88
N ILE A 114 -16.77 -0.35 15.03
CA ILE A 114 -17.70 0.18 16.04
C ILE A 114 -18.54 1.32 15.47
N ARG A 115 -17.93 2.23 14.70
CA ARG A 115 -18.65 3.36 14.09
C ARG A 115 -19.67 2.89 13.05
N ASP A 116 -19.32 1.89 12.26
CA ASP A 116 -20.24 1.30 11.28
C ASP A 116 -21.40 0.58 11.97
N LEU A 117 -21.13 -0.12 13.09
CA LEU A 117 -22.17 -0.71 13.95
C LEU A 117 -23.12 0.35 14.53
N ILE A 118 -22.59 1.47 15.03
CA ILE A 118 -23.40 2.59 15.55
C ILE A 118 -24.29 3.17 14.45
N ASN A 119 -23.76 3.36 13.24
CA ASN A 119 -24.55 3.86 12.11
C ASN A 119 -25.67 2.88 11.72
N TYR A 120 -25.37 1.58 11.71
CA TYR A 120 -26.36 0.53 11.45
C TYR A 120 -27.47 0.54 12.51
N LEU A 121 -27.12 0.65 13.80
CA LEU A 121 -28.10 0.75 14.89
C LEU A 121 -28.97 2.01 14.79
N LYS A 122 -28.39 3.17 14.44
CA LYS A 122 -29.15 4.40 14.20
C LYS A 122 -30.17 4.22 13.06
N HIS A 123 -29.78 3.56 11.98
CA HIS A 123 -30.67 3.27 10.87
C HIS A 123 -31.83 2.34 11.28
N LEU A 124 -31.56 1.29 12.05
CA LEU A 124 -32.60 0.41 12.61
C LEU A 124 -33.57 1.17 13.53
N PHE A 125 -33.04 2.06 14.38
CA PHE A 125 -33.87 2.91 15.24
C PHE A 125 -34.78 3.84 14.44
N GLN A 126 -34.27 4.47 13.37
CA GLN A 126 -35.09 5.27 12.47
C GLN A 126 -36.20 4.43 11.84
N ILE A 127 -35.90 3.24 11.30
CA ILE A 127 -36.91 2.34 10.73
C ILE A 127 -38.00 2.01 11.77
N LYS A 128 -37.61 1.73 13.01
CA LYS A 128 -38.56 1.42 14.09
C LYS A 128 -39.47 2.61 14.40
N ILE A 129 -38.92 3.83 14.45
CA ILE A 129 -39.71 5.06 14.65
C ILE A 129 -40.68 5.29 13.48
N TYR A 130 -40.24 5.10 12.24
CA TYR A 130 -41.10 5.22 11.06
C TYR A 130 -42.23 4.20 11.09
N LYS A 131 -41.94 2.94 11.45
CA LYS A 131 -42.94 1.87 11.57
C LYS A 131 -43.96 2.18 12.68
N GLN A 132 -43.51 2.69 13.82
CA GLN A 132 -44.40 3.09 14.93
C GLN A 132 -45.30 4.28 14.56
N LYS A 133 -44.74 5.30 13.88
CA LYS A 133 -45.53 6.44 13.36
C LYS A 133 -46.55 5.99 12.32
N PHE A 134 -46.20 5.04 11.46
CA PHE A 134 -47.11 4.47 10.48
C PHE A 134 -48.28 3.74 11.18
N ILE A 135 -48.00 2.87 12.14
CA ILE A 135 -49.05 2.18 12.91
C ILE A 135 -49.97 3.18 13.61
N ASN A 136 -49.43 4.19 14.31
CA ASN A 136 -50.25 5.20 14.99
C ASN A 136 -51.09 6.07 14.04
N LYS A 137 -50.69 6.21 12.76
CA LYS A 137 -51.45 6.99 11.77
C LYS A 137 -52.60 6.20 11.14
N TYR A 138 -52.53 4.88 11.12
CA TYR A 138 -53.49 4.02 10.41
C TYR A 138 -54.27 3.05 11.32
N VAL A 139 -53.97 3.00 12.62
CA VAL A 139 -54.66 2.16 13.63
C VAL A 139 -55.45 3.00 14.64
N ILE A 140 -55.92 4.18 14.24
CA ILE A 140 -56.97 4.90 14.97
C ILE A 140 -58.31 4.36 14.44
N PHE A 141 -58.83 3.34 15.13
CA PHE A 141 -60.22 2.91 15.07
C PHE A 141 -60.94 3.42 16.33
#